data_AF-A0A1Q7IP28-F1
#
_entry.id   AF-A0A1Q7IP28-F1
#
_cell.length_a   1.000
_cell.length_b   1.000
_cell.length_c   1.000
_cell.angle_alpha   90.00
_cell.angle_beta   90.00
_cell.angle_gamma   90.00
#
_symmetry.space_group_name_H-M   'P 1'
#
loop_
_entity.id
_entity.type
_entity.pdbx_description
1 polymer ?
#
loop_
_entity_poly.entity_id
_entity_poly.type
_entity_poly.pdbx_seq_one_letter_code
_entity_poly.pdbx_strand_id
1 'polypeptide(L)'
;MRRTIAPVILLLLLTTGCTHSGGSSLELASVPCLPPGLNAQFFSWPVVGFEPVTLVTEGGDDVEAAWVLYRRGGASIAAIWTRSDLVAVDPHPDTDEPYWVDGALVTDADDNVLRSSPDGFCRWRRHAEGA
;
A
#
# COMPACT_ATOMS: atom_id res chain seq x y z
N MET A 1 -67.52 -14.90 41.46
CA MET A 1 -67.24 -15.80 40.33
C MET A 1 -66.13 -15.18 39.49
N ARG A 2 -64.97 -15.83 39.44
CA ARG A 2 -63.77 -15.39 38.68
C ARG A 2 -64.03 -15.51 37.18
N ARG A 3 -63.70 -14.49 36.39
CA ARG A 3 -63.52 -14.57 34.94
C ARG A 3 -62.05 -14.38 34.61
N THR A 4 -61.45 -15.45 34.10
CA THR A 4 -60.13 -15.55 33.47
C THR A 4 -60.18 -15.10 32.00
N ILE A 5 -58.99 -15.02 31.38
CA ILE A 5 -58.64 -14.82 29.95
C ILE A 5 -58.17 -13.38 29.66
N ALA A 6 -56.99 -13.06 29.14
CA ALA A 6 -55.68 -13.70 28.98
C ALA A 6 -54.73 -12.57 28.52
N PRO A 7 -53.53 -12.38 29.09
CA PRO A 7 -52.58 -11.47 28.47
C PRO A 7 -51.89 -12.21 27.31
N VAL A 8 -52.19 -11.75 26.08
CA VAL A 8 -51.48 -12.16 24.87
C VAL A 8 -50.03 -11.71 25.02
N ILE A 9 -49.14 -12.66 25.32
CA ILE A 9 -47.69 -12.46 25.36
C ILE A 9 -47.24 -12.35 23.91
N LEU A 10 -47.11 -11.12 23.42
CA LEU A 10 -46.45 -10.84 22.15
C LEU A 10 -44.94 -10.99 22.37
N LEU A 11 -44.42 -12.19 22.09
CA LEU A 11 -42.98 -12.44 22.00
C LEU A 11 -42.41 -11.59 20.85
N LEU A 12 -41.82 -10.44 21.18
CA LEU A 12 -40.88 -9.76 20.30
C LEU A 12 -39.61 -10.60 20.21
N LEU A 13 -39.54 -11.45 19.20
CA LEU A 13 -38.29 -12.04 18.73
C LEU A 13 -37.41 -10.91 18.19
N LEU A 14 -36.47 -10.47 19.04
CA LEU A 14 -35.31 -9.69 18.62
C LEU A 14 -34.45 -10.55 17.69
N THR A 15 -34.74 -10.51 16.39
CA THR A 15 -33.80 -11.01 15.40
C THR A 15 -32.68 -9.98 15.28
N THR A 16 -31.56 -10.27 15.92
CA THR A 16 -30.24 -9.68 15.68
C THR A 16 -29.83 -9.96 14.24
N GLY A 17 -30.36 -9.16 13.32
CA GLY A 17 -29.82 -9.03 11.97
C GLY A 17 -28.60 -8.13 12.01
N CYS A 18 -27.48 -8.62 12.55
CA CYS A 18 -26.20 -8.12 12.08
C CYS A 18 -26.05 -8.67 10.66
N THR A 19 -26.65 -7.99 9.68
CA THR A 19 -26.10 -8.05 8.33
C THR A 19 -24.73 -7.42 8.45
N HIS A 20 -23.73 -8.26 8.74
CA HIS A 20 -22.37 -8.03 8.31
C HIS A 20 -22.51 -7.95 6.80
N SER A 21 -22.79 -6.75 6.30
CA SER A 21 -22.64 -6.40 4.89
C SER A 21 -21.21 -6.81 4.61
N GLY A 22 -21.07 -7.98 3.98
CA GLY A 22 -19.80 -8.58 3.63
C GLY A 22 -18.99 -7.44 3.11
N GLY A 23 -17.91 -7.11 3.84
CA GLY A 23 -17.07 -5.98 3.51
C GLY A 23 -16.84 -6.11 2.02
N SER A 24 -17.34 -5.13 1.26
CA SER A 24 -17.15 -5.09 -0.18
C SER A 24 -15.69 -5.46 -0.34
N SER A 25 -15.46 -6.62 -0.97
CA SER A 25 -14.16 -6.89 -1.53
C SER A 25 -14.02 -5.74 -2.51
N LEU A 26 -13.41 -4.65 -2.04
CA LEU A 26 -12.80 -3.66 -2.89
C LEU A 26 -12.07 -4.54 -3.87
N GLU A 27 -12.55 -4.59 -5.12
CA GLU A 27 -11.73 -5.06 -6.22
C GLU A 27 -10.36 -4.46 -5.95
N LEU A 28 -9.41 -5.30 -5.52
CA LEU A 28 -8.05 -4.87 -5.32
C LEU A 28 -7.61 -4.53 -6.74
N ALA A 29 -7.83 -3.26 -7.13
CA ALA A 29 -7.17 -2.64 -8.25
C ALA A 29 -5.73 -3.09 -8.16
N SER A 30 -5.27 -3.83 -9.17
CA SER A 30 -4.04 -4.61 -9.22
C SER A 30 -2.97 -4.01 -8.32
N VAL A 31 -2.89 -4.49 -7.07
CA VAL A 31 -2.00 -3.89 -6.09
C VAL A 31 -0.59 -4.28 -6.50
N PRO A 32 0.36 -3.32 -6.58
CA PRO A 32 1.72 -3.68 -6.88
C PRO A 32 2.20 -4.68 -5.84
N CYS A 33 3.09 -5.58 -6.27
CA CYS A 33 3.88 -6.36 -5.34
C CYS A 33 4.53 -5.45 -4.28
N LEU A 34 4.73 -5.98 -3.08
CA LEU A 34 5.30 -5.23 -1.96
C LEU A 34 6.52 -5.94 -1.39
N PRO A 35 7.45 -5.20 -0.77
CA PRO A 35 8.56 -5.82 -0.07
C PRO A 35 8.06 -6.66 1.12
N PRO A 36 8.86 -7.64 1.58
CA PRO A 36 8.48 -8.51 2.67
C PRO A 36 8.07 -7.73 3.93
N GLY A 37 6.98 -8.15 4.57
CA GLY A 37 6.49 -7.56 5.81
C GLY A 37 5.62 -6.31 5.65
N LEU A 38 5.45 -5.77 4.43
CA LEU A 38 4.50 -4.69 4.17
C LEU A 38 3.13 -5.19 3.75
N ASN A 39 2.12 -4.40 4.08
CA ASN A 39 0.72 -4.65 3.74
C ASN A 39 0.16 -3.50 2.91
N ALA A 40 -0.51 -3.81 1.80
CA ALA A 40 -1.09 -2.84 0.86
C ALA A 40 -2.08 -1.84 1.46
N GLN A 41 -2.58 -2.09 2.67
CA GLN A 41 -3.45 -1.15 3.38
C GLN A 41 -2.84 0.25 3.53
N PHE A 42 -1.51 0.41 3.50
CA PHE A 42 -0.91 1.74 3.58
C PHE A 42 -1.25 2.65 2.39
N PHE A 43 -1.59 2.10 1.22
CA PHE A 43 -2.08 2.89 0.09
C PHE A 43 -3.42 3.60 0.38
N SER A 44 -4.17 3.12 1.39
CA SER A 44 -5.39 3.79 1.87
C SER A 44 -5.12 4.88 2.91
N TRP A 45 -3.86 5.09 3.29
CA TRP A 45 -3.51 6.12 4.27
C TRP A 45 -3.48 7.49 3.60
N PRO A 46 -3.76 8.57 4.35
CA PRO A 46 -3.57 9.93 3.84
C PRO A 46 -2.13 10.15 3.34
N VAL A 47 -2.03 10.75 2.16
CA VAL A 47 -0.78 11.33 1.66
C VAL A 47 -0.57 12.66 2.36
N VAL A 48 0.56 12.81 3.04
CA VAL A 48 0.90 14.01 3.83
C VAL A 48 2.16 14.72 3.33
N GLY A 49 2.85 14.15 2.34
CA GLY A 49 4.04 14.72 1.74
C GLY A 49 4.23 14.18 0.33
N PHE A 50 4.83 15.02 -0.51
CA PHE A 50 5.14 14.72 -1.89
C PHE A 50 6.43 15.45 -2.26
N GLU A 51 7.44 14.70 -2.69
CA GLU A 51 8.74 15.23 -3.09
C GLU A 51 9.09 14.69 -4.49
N PRO A 52 9.08 15.55 -5.52
CA PRO A 52 9.46 15.15 -6.87
C PRO A 52 10.93 14.73 -6.92
N VAL A 53 11.21 13.65 -7.65
CA VAL A 53 12.56 13.18 -7.94
C VAL A 53 12.66 12.81 -9.42
N THR A 54 13.88 12.82 -9.95
CA THR A 54 14.14 12.37 -11.32
C THR A 54 14.87 11.03 -11.26
N LEU A 55 14.28 10.03 -11.91
CA LEU A 55 14.98 8.79 -12.25
C LEU A 55 15.44 8.88 -13.71
N VAL A 56 16.40 8.04 -14.10
CA VAL A 56 16.91 8.02 -15.48
C VAL A 56 16.66 6.64 -16.07
N THR A 57 16.30 6.52 -17.33
CA THR A 57 16.23 5.21 -18.00
C THR A 57 17.62 4.71 -18.41
N GLU A 58 17.76 3.42 -18.72
CA GLU A 58 18.96 2.88 -19.37
C GLU A 58 19.35 3.62 -20.66
N GLY A 59 18.37 4.22 -21.35
CA GLY A 59 18.59 5.05 -22.54
C GLY A 59 19.10 6.46 -22.26
N GLY A 60 19.14 6.88 -21.00
CA GLY A 60 19.55 8.22 -20.57
C GLY A 60 18.42 9.26 -20.53
N ASP A 61 17.17 8.84 -20.73
CA ASP A 61 16.01 9.74 -20.65
C ASP A 61 15.56 9.95 -19.20
N ASP A 62 15.22 11.18 -18.84
CA ASP A 62 14.65 11.52 -17.54
C ASP A 62 13.21 10.98 -17.40
N VAL A 63 12.91 10.43 -16.23
CA VAL A 63 11.58 9.93 -15.84
C VAL A 63 11.12 10.66 -14.59
N GLU A 64 9.94 11.26 -14.69
CA GLU A 64 9.26 11.86 -13.55
C GLU A 64 8.87 10.79 -12.54
N ALA A 65 9.37 10.96 -11.32
CA ALA A 65 8.99 10.16 -10.17
C ALA A 65 8.77 11.06 -8.94
N ALA A 66 8.24 10.49 -7.87
CA ALA A 66 8.10 11.22 -6.62
C ALA A 66 8.12 10.28 -5.42
N TRP A 67 8.75 10.75 -4.35
CA TRP A 67 8.51 10.24 -3.01
C TRP A 67 7.12 10.70 -2.56
N VAL A 68 6.28 9.74 -2.21
CA VAL A 68 4.95 9.94 -1.64
C VAL A 68 4.98 9.46 -0.19
N LEU A 69 4.70 10.36 0.75
CA LEU A 69 4.66 10.05 2.17
C LEU A 69 3.24 9.76 2.63
N TYR A 70 2.98 8.51 3.01
CA TYR A 70 1.74 8.03 3.59
C TYR A 70 1.84 8.04 5.12
N ARG A 71 0.84 8.57 5.82
CA ARG A 71 0.85 8.62 7.30
C ARG A 71 -0.51 8.33 7.90
N ARG A 72 -0.53 7.49 8.94
CA ARG A 72 -1.73 7.20 9.75
C ARG A 72 -1.34 7.04 11.21
N GLY A 73 -1.87 7.92 12.06
CA GLY A 73 -1.49 7.94 13.48
C GLY A 73 0.02 8.21 13.62
N GLY A 74 0.70 7.38 14.40
CA GLY A 74 2.16 7.45 14.59
C GLY A 74 3.00 6.68 13.56
N ALA A 75 2.38 6.08 12.53
CA ALA A 75 3.09 5.32 11.50
C ALA A 75 3.20 6.10 10.18
N SER A 76 4.32 5.95 9.50
CA SER A 76 4.68 6.59 8.23
C SER A 76 5.31 5.55 7.29
N ILE A 77 5.05 5.67 5.99
CA ILE A 77 5.70 4.92 4.91
C ILE A 77 5.95 5.91 3.78
N ALA A 78 7.16 5.95 3.24
CA ALA A 78 7.46 6.67 2.01
C ALA A 78 7.58 5.68 0.85
N ALA A 79 7.18 6.08 -0.35
CA ALA A 79 7.33 5.26 -1.55
C ALA A 79 7.70 6.10 -2.76
N ILE A 80 8.62 5.62 -3.59
CA ILE A 80 8.89 6.20 -4.91
C ILE A 80 7.90 5.61 -5.90
N TRP A 81 7.16 6.50 -6.54
CA TRP A 81 6.28 6.19 -7.65
C TRP A 81 6.77 6.87 -8.92
N THR A 82 6.78 6.13 -10.03
CA THR A 82 6.64 6.76 -11.35
C THR A 82 5.15 7.03 -11.61
N ARG A 83 4.77 7.32 -12.85
CA ARG A 83 3.35 7.41 -13.24
C ARG A 83 2.52 6.17 -12.88
N SER A 84 3.12 4.98 -12.93
CA SER A 84 2.41 3.70 -12.78
C SER A 84 3.07 2.70 -11.86
N ASP A 85 4.38 2.83 -11.62
CA ASP A 85 5.17 1.77 -11.04
C ASP A 85 5.69 2.16 -9.65
N LEU A 86 5.62 1.21 -8.73
CA LEU A 86 6.17 1.33 -7.38
C LEU A 86 7.63 0.90 -7.41
N VAL A 87 8.54 1.87 -7.45
CA VAL A 87 9.97 1.62 -7.63
C VAL A 87 10.66 1.31 -6.31
N ALA A 88 10.31 2.06 -5.26
CA ALA A 88 10.93 1.93 -3.96
C ALA A 88 9.94 2.15 -2.83
N VAL A 89 10.20 1.54 -1.66
CA VAL A 89 9.40 1.72 -0.45
C VAL A 89 10.31 1.80 0.77
N ASP A 90 10.14 2.87 1.54
CA ASP A 90 10.73 3.03 2.86
C ASP A 90 9.67 2.80 3.96
N PRO A 91 9.73 1.66 4.68
CA PRO A 91 8.85 1.38 5.80
C PRO A 91 9.08 2.27 7.03
N HIS A 92 10.26 2.89 7.13
CA HIS A 92 10.73 3.61 8.31
C HIS A 92 11.39 4.94 7.90
N PRO A 93 10.66 5.84 7.21
CA PRO A 93 11.22 7.05 6.61
C PRO A 93 11.71 8.10 7.61
N ASP A 94 11.43 7.89 8.90
CA ASP A 94 11.88 8.73 9.99
C ASP A 94 13.17 8.15 10.67
N THR A 95 13.82 7.17 10.03
CA THR A 95 15.03 6.48 10.53
C THR A 95 16.08 6.35 9.43
N ASP A 96 17.31 5.95 9.78
CA ASP A 96 18.39 5.67 8.83
C ASP A 96 18.35 4.22 8.28
N GLU A 97 17.25 3.48 8.45
CA GLU A 97 17.14 2.14 7.89
C GLU A 97 17.07 2.19 6.36
N PRO A 98 17.80 1.33 5.64
CA PRO A 98 17.79 1.35 4.18
C PRO A 98 16.43 0.96 3.64
N TYR A 99 15.90 1.76 2.70
CA TYR A 99 14.65 1.47 2.02
C TYR A 99 14.75 0.26 1.09
N TRP A 100 13.60 -0.21 0.60
CA TRP A 100 13.49 -1.29 -0.37
C TRP A 100 13.41 -0.76 -1.79
N VAL A 101 14.06 -1.43 -2.73
CA VAL A 101 13.98 -1.14 -4.18
C VAL A 101 13.53 -2.38 -4.92
N ASP A 102 12.66 -2.21 -5.91
CA ASP A 102 12.29 -3.28 -6.82
C ASP A 102 13.38 -3.46 -7.89
N GLY A 103 14.26 -4.44 -7.66
CA GLY A 103 15.33 -4.79 -8.58
C GLY A 103 14.85 -5.26 -9.96
N ALA A 104 13.55 -5.55 -10.12
CA ALA A 104 13.01 -5.83 -11.44
C ALA A 104 12.83 -4.58 -12.30
N LEU A 105 12.73 -3.40 -11.68
CA LEU A 105 12.51 -2.12 -12.36
C LEU A 105 13.79 -1.31 -12.52
N VAL A 106 14.77 -1.49 -11.64
CA VAL A 106 16.05 -0.76 -11.65
C VAL A 106 17.19 -1.63 -12.11
N THR A 107 18.26 -1.03 -12.62
CA THR A 107 19.48 -1.76 -12.95
C THR A 107 20.18 -2.29 -11.70
N ASP A 108 21.03 -3.31 -11.85
CA ASP A 108 21.84 -3.83 -10.74
C ASP A 108 23.05 -2.93 -10.42
N ALA A 109 23.38 -2.00 -11.32
CA ALA A 109 24.52 -1.10 -11.17
C ALA A 109 24.13 0.22 -10.48
N ASP A 110 22.90 0.71 -10.70
CA ASP A 110 22.41 1.96 -10.10
C ASP A 110 20.89 1.87 -9.88
N ASP A 111 20.48 2.06 -8.62
CA ASP A 111 19.09 2.04 -8.18
C ASP A 111 18.27 3.23 -8.70
N ASN A 112 18.94 4.27 -9.21
CA ASN A 112 18.29 5.43 -9.83
C ASN A 112 18.10 5.26 -11.34
N VAL A 113 18.64 4.19 -11.93
CA VAL A 113 18.50 3.88 -13.35
C VAL A 113 17.41 2.83 -13.56
N LEU A 114 16.32 3.24 -14.19
CA LEU A 114 15.21 2.39 -14.59
C LEU A 114 15.57 1.57 -15.83
N ARG A 115 15.24 0.28 -15.79
CA ARG A 115 15.31 -0.59 -16.97
C ARG A 115 14.31 -0.16 -18.02
N SER A 116 14.68 -0.34 -19.29
CA SER A 116 13.79 -0.07 -20.43
C SER A 116 12.56 -1.00 -20.42
N SER A 117 12.70 -2.18 -19.81
CA SER A 117 11.62 -3.13 -19.54
C SER A 117 11.89 -3.86 -18.22
N PRO A 118 10.86 -4.14 -17.40
CA PRO A 118 11.04 -4.93 -16.19
C PRO A 118 11.70 -6.29 -16.48
N ASP A 119 12.62 -6.71 -15.63
CA ASP A 119 13.40 -7.95 -15.86
C ASP A 119 12.68 -9.24 -15.42
N GLY A 120 11.45 -9.12 -14.91
CA GLY A 120 10.64 -10.25 -14.46
C GLY A 120 9.59 -9.84 -13.42
N PHE A 121 9.31 -10.75 -12.50
CA PHE A 121 8.50 -10.46 -11.32
C PHE A 121 9.29 -9.63 -10.32
N CYS A 122 8.58 -8.89 -9.48
CA CYS A 122 9.17 -8.00 -8.50
C CYS A 122 10.19 -8.69 -7.61
N ARG A 123 11.30 -7.99 -7.39
CA ARG A 123 12.47 -8.49 -6.68
C ARG A 123 12.98 -7.44 -5.71
N TRP A 124 12.28 -7.35 -4.59
CA TRP A 124 12.61 -6.42 -3.53
C TRP A 124 13.96 -6.75 -2.88
N ARG A 125 14.86 -5.76 -2.88
CA ARG A 125 16.14 -5.79 -2.17
C ARG A 125 16.32 -4.51 -1.36
N ARG A 126 17.15 -4.57 -0.32
CA ARG A 126 17.53 -3.35 0.41
C ARG A 126 18.43 -2.49 -0.46
N HIS A 127 18.17 -1.19 -0.47
CA HIS A 127 19.07 -0.21 -1.05
C HIS A 127 20.44 -0.32 -0.36
N ALA A 128 21.52 -0.33 -1.14
CA ALA A 128 22.88 -0.27 -0.64
C ALA A 128 23.46 1.08 -1.05
N GLU A 129 23.86 1.90 -0.07
CA GLU A 129 24.54 3.15 -0.38
C GLU A 129 25.87 2.85 -1.12
N GLY A 130 26.03 3.43 -2.32
CA GLY A 130 27.29 3.40 -3.07
C GLY A 130 27.52 2.23 -4.02
N ALA A 131 26.46 1.65 -4.61
CA ALA A 131 26.58 0.81 -5.81
C ALA A 131 26.88 1.65 -7.06
#